data_AF-A0A8J4W6U9-F1
#
_entry.id   AF-A0A8J4W6U9-F1
#
_cell.length_a   1.000
_cell.length_b   1.000
_cell.length_c   1.000
_cell.angle_alpha   90.00
_cell.angle_beta   90.00
_cell.angle_gamma   90.00
#
_symmetry.space_group_name_H-M   'P 1'
#
loop_
_entity.id
_entity.type
_entity.pdbx_description
1 polymer ?
#
loop_
_entity_poly.entity_id
_entity_poly.type
_entity_poly.pdbx_seq_one_letter_code
_entity_poly.pdbx_strand_id
1 'polypeptide(L)'
;MQEKRSFSEYPSNFTELHCPYKHKCAFPSYFNIVSSVNGLICLANNYTVDGAYFLWNPSIDRLVLLPYPNIRQKSHDQYTFSLGFGYHAPTIGYKLVKFVYFDDIVPPVVEIYTLHTGVWHFVIGPDPHYIVGNTSVFVNGALH
;
A
#
# COMPACT_ATOMS: atom_id res chain seq x y z
N MET A 1 -4.51 -37.12 9.65
CA MET A 1 -3.99 -36.82 8.31
C MET A 1 -4.85 -35.72 7.73
N GLN A 2 -4.28 -34.56 7.43
CA GLN A 2 -5.01 -33.38 6.96
C GLN A 2 -4.74 -33.25 5.45
N GLU A 3 -5.79 -33.42 4.65
CA GLU A 3 -5.75 -33.41 3.19
C GLU A 3 -5.38 -32.00 2.71
N LYS A 4 -4.19 -31.86 2.12
CA LYS A 4 -3.80 -30.65 1.39
C LYS A 4 -4.52 -30.67 0.03
N ARG A 5 -5.65 -29.99 -0.07
CA ARG A 5 -6.28 -29.71 -1.36
C ARG A 5 -5.35 -28.85 -2.21
N SER A 6 -5.09 -29.29 -3.43
CA SER A 6 -4.30 -28.57 -4.43
C SER A 6 -5.06 -27.32 -4.90
N PHE A 7 -4.33 -26.26 -5.25
CA PHE A 7 -4.92 -25.02 -5.81
C PHE A 7 -5.70 -25.27 -7.13
N SER A 8 -5.51 -26.43 -7.76
CA SER A 8 -6.20 -26.86 -8.97
C SER A 8 -7.61 -27.42 -8.75
N GLU A 9 -8.05 -27.62 -7.50
CA GLU A 9 -9.39 -28.15 -7.18
C GLU A 9 -10.47 -27.07 -7.03
N TYR A 10 -10.09 -25.79 -7.17
CA TYR A 10 -11.04 -24.68 -7.14
C TYR A 10 -11.75 -24.55 -8.50
N PRO A 11 -13.07 -24.25 -8.51
CA PRO A 11 -13.82 -24.09 -9.75
C PRO A 11 -13.12 -23.07 -10.66
N SER A 12 -13.02 -23.39 -11.95
CA SER A 12 -12.29 -22.65 -12.99
C SER A 12 -12.90 -21.29 -13.36
N ASN A 13 -13.76 -20.71 -12.51
CA ASN A 13 -14.47 -19.45 -12.74
C ASN A 13 -13.71 -18.22 -12.21
N PHE A 14 -12.38 -18.26 -12.20
CA PHE A 14 -11.57 -17.10 -11.86
C PHE A 14 -11.78 -16.01 -12.92
N THR A 15 -12.12 -14.81 -12.48
CA THR A 15 -12.14 -13.64 -13.38
C THR A 15 -10.72 -13.11 -13.49
N GLU A 16 -10.16 -13.16 -14.70
CA GLU A 16 -8.86 -12.56 -14.96
C GLU A 16 -8.99 -11.03 -14.90
N LEU A 17 -8.25 -10.41 -13.97
CA LEU A 17 -8.22 -8.96 -13.89
C LEU A 17 -7.25 -8.42 -14.94
N HIS A 18 -7.78 -7.70 -15.93
CA HIS A 18 -6.93 -7.04 -16.91
C HIS A 18 -6.15 -5.90 -16.27
N CYS A 19 -4.83 -5.91 -16.47
CA CYS A 19 -3.94 -4.87 -15.98
C CYS A 19 -4.39 -3.50 -16.52
N PRO A 20 -4.67 -2.50 -15.66
CA PRO A 20 -5.25 -1.21 -16.09
C PRO A 20 -4.26 -0.31 -16.85
N TYR A 21 -3.01 -0.77 -17.02
CA TYR A 21 -1.87 0.04 -17.47
C TYR A 21 -1.41 -0.17 -18.92
N LYS A 22 -1.95 -1.15 -19.66
CA LYS A 22 -1.46 -1.52 -21.00
C LYS A 22 -1.38 -0.32 -21.99
N HIS A 23 -2.06 0.79 -21.71
CA HIS A 23 -2.06 1.99 -22.56
C HIS A 23 -1.82 3.33 -21.82
N LYS A 24 -1.59 3.34 -20.49
CA LYS A 24 -1.59 4.59 -19.69
C LYS A 24 -0.26 4.97 -19.03
N CYS A 25 0.75 4.10 -19.05
CA CYS A 25 2.08 4.40 -18.53
C CYS A 25 3.12 4.31 -19.65
N ALA A 26 3.97 5.34 -19.78
CA ALA A 26 4.97 5.47 -20.84
C ALA A 26 6.12 4.44 -20.75
N PHE A 27 6.20 3.66 -19.66
CA PHE A 27 7.25 2.66 -19.43
C PHE A 27 6.66 1.38 -18.85
N PRO A 28 7.23 0.20 -19.17
CA PRO A 28 6.87 -1.05 -18.51
C PRO A 28 7.13 -0.88 -17.02
N SER A 29 6.06 -0.71 -16.25
CA SER A 29 6.11 -0.47 -14.82
C SER A 29 5.69 -1.74 -14.09
N TYR A 30 6.56 -2.25 -13.23
CA TYR A 30 6.23 -3.31 -12.30
C TYR A 30 5.61 -2.67 -11.06
N PHE A 31 4.41 -3.11 -10.73
CA PHE A 31 3.70 -2.66 -9.55
C PHE A 31 3.74 -3.74 -8.48
N ASN A 32 4.06 -3.34 -7.25
CA ASN A 32 3.83 -4.17 -6.09
C ASN A 32 2.42 -3.91 -5.57
N ILE A 33 1.69 -4.97 -5.22
CA ILE A 33 0.45 -4.85 -4.47
C ILE A 33 0.84 -4.57 -3.02
N VAL A 34 0.40 -3.42 -2.50
CA VAL A 34 0.58 -3.09 -1.08
C VAL A 34 -0.40 -3.91 -0.25
N SER A 35 -1.70 -3.80 -0.58
CA SER A 35 -2.78 -4.55 0.07
C SER A 35 -4.06 -4.44 -0.77
N SER A 36 -5.07 -5.24 -0.44
CA SER A 36 -6.41 -5.18 -1.01
C SER A 36 -7.45 -5.17 0.11
N VAL A 37 -8.38 -4.21 0.07
CA VAL A 37 -9.47 -4.10 1.05
C VAL A 37 -10.74 -3.61 0.38
N ASN A 38 -11.88 -4.27 0.66
CA ASN A 38 -13.20 -3.91 0.12
C ASN A 38 -13.22 -3.76 -1.41
N GLY A 39 -12.47 -4.59 -2.13
CA GLY A 39 -12.37 -4.54 -3.60
C GLY A 39 -11.48 -3.42 -4.16
N LEU A 40 -10.86 -2.60 -3.30
CA LEU A 40 -9.82 -1.66 -3.71
C LEU A 40 -8.45 -2.30 -3.56
N ILE A 41 -7.64 -2.23 -4.62
CA ILE A 41 -6.26 -2.69 -4.65
C ILE A 41 -5.35 -1.47 -4.61
N CYS A 42 -4.46 -1.41 -3.62
CA CYS A 42 -3.42 -0.40 -3.55
C CYS A 42 -2.14 -0.91 -4.22
N LEU A 43 -1.60 -0.13 -5.16
CA LEU A 43 -0.44 -0.47 -5.97
C LEU A 43 0.66 0.56 -5.74
N ALA A 44 1.91 0.10 -5.64
CA ALA A 44 3.09 0.93 -5.57
C ALA A 44 3.97 0.71 -6.81
N ASN A 45 4.40 1.78 -7.47
CA ASN A 45 5.33 1.72 -8.59
C ASN A 45 6.78 1.65 -8.09
N ASN A 46 7.46 0.56 -8.43
CA ASN A 46 8.84 0.32 -8.00
C ASN A 46 9.89 1.13 -8.77
N TYR A 47 9.52 1.78 -9.89
CA TYR A 47 10.46 2.58 -10.68
C TYR A 47 10.75 3.94 -10.06
N THR A 48 9.84 4.46 -9.24
CA THR A 48 10.01 5.76 -8.60
C THR A 48 10.44 5.54 -7.16
N VAL A 49 11.67 5.93 -6.87
CA VAL A 49 12.21 5.99 -5.50
C VAL A 49 11.33 6.82 -4.56
N ASP A 50 10.66 7.84 -5.11
CA ASP A 50 9.77 8.74 -4.38
C ASP A 50 8.32 8.21 -4.22
N GLY A 51 8.04 6.99 -4.71
CA GLY A 51 6.77 6.29 -4.55
C GLY A 51 5.59 6.92 -5.29
N ALA A 52 5.29 6.44 -6.50
CA ALA A 52 4.00 6.66 -7.14
C ALA A 52 3.02 5.56 -6.70
N TYR A 53 1.93 5.96 -6.04
CA TYR A 53 0.94 5.05 -5.49
C TYR A 53 -0.39 5.18 -6.24
N PHE A 54 -1.07 4.06 -6.43
CA PHE A 54 -2.33 4.02 -7.15
C PHE A 54 -3.37 3.25 -6.36
N LEU A 55 -4.62 3.67 -6.49
CA LEU A 55 -5.78 2.90 -6.08
C LEU A 55 -6.52 2.41 -7.31
N TRP A 56 -6.74 1.12 -7.37
CA TRP A 56 -7.44 0.47 -8.45
C TRP A 56 -8.70 -0.24 -7.93
N ASN A 57 -9.84 0.11 -8.50
CA ASN A 57 -11.05 -0.69 -8.40
C ASN A 57 -11.23 -1.46 -9.72
N PRO A 58 -10.91 -2.77 -9.76
CA PRO A 58 -11.06 -3.57 -10.97
C PRO A 58 -12.51 -3.72 -11.42
N SER A 59 -13.48 -3.70 -10.50
CA SER A 59 -14.91 -3.90 -10.81
C SER A 59 -15.54 -2.76 -11.62
N ILE A 60 -14.93 -1.57 -11.58
CA ILE A 60 -15.36 -0.40 -12.35
C ILE A 60 -14.26 0.13 -13.28
N ASP A 61 -13.20 -0.67 -13.50
CA ASP A 61 -12.00 -0.31 -14.25
C ASP A 61 -11.47 1.10 -13.96
N ARG A 62 -11.44 1.46 -12.67
CA ARG A 62 -11.06 2.81 -12.24
C ARG A 62 -9.74 2.77 -11.51
N LEU A 63 -8.76 3.46 -12.09
CA LEU A 63 -7.44 3.67 -11.52
C LEU A 63 -7.26 5.15 -11.16
N VAL A 64 -6.77 5.42 -9.97
CA VAL A 64 -6.48 6.77 -9.47
C VAL A 64 -5.03 6.83 -8.99
N LEU A 65 -4.26 7.77 -9.53
CA LEU A 65 -2.94 8.14 -8.99
C LEU A 65 -3.14 8.97 -7.72
N LEU A 66 -2.48 8.57 -6.63
CA LEU A 66 -2.47 9.32 -5.39
C LEU A 66 -1.44 10.47 -5.44
N PRO A 67 -1.64 11.55 -4.68
CA PRO A 67 -0.61 12.57 -4.48
C PRO A 67 0.69 11.95 -3.96
N TYR A 68 1.81 12.51 -4.39
CA TYR A 68 3.12 12.08 -3.89
C TYR A 68 3.22 12.31 -2.37
N PRO A 69 3.94 11.41 -1.65
CA PRO A 69 4.24 11.60 -0.24
C PRO A 69 5.12 12.85 -0.03
N ASN A 70 5.14 13.38 1.20
CA ASN A 70 5.98 14.54 1.52
C ASN A 70 7.45 14.12 1.60
N ILE A 71 7.73 12.98 2.24
CA ILE A 71 9.09 12.45 2.33
C ILE A 71 9.44 11.71 1.05
N ARG A 72 10.48 12.21 0.39
CA ARG A 72 10.96 11.78 -0.94
C ARG A 72 12.47 11.83 -0.94
N GLN A 73 13.13 10.87 -1.57
CA GLN A 73 14.60 10.83 -1.64
C GLN A 73 15.17 11.99 -2.48
N LYS A 74 14.37 12.60 -3.36
CA LYS A 74 14.76 13.84 -4.05
C LYS A 74 14.94 15.05 -3.11
N SER A 75 14.32 15.03 -1.94
CA SER A 75 14.31 16.19 -1.03
C SER A 75 14.72 15.87 0.41
N HIS A 76 15.06 14.61 0.70
CA HIS A 76 15.47 14.12 2.01
C HIS A 76 16.62 13.13 1.83
N ASP A 77 17.34 12.83 2.91
CA ASP A 77 18.40 11.83 2.93
C ASP A 77 17.91 10.44 2.50
N GLN A 78 18.85 9.53 2.23
CA GLN A 78 18.50 8.15 1.90
C GLN A 78 17.74 7.50 3.06
N TYR A 79 16.69 6.75 2.72
CA TYR A 79 15.86 6.05 3.68
C TYR A 79 15.35 4.74 3.11
N THR A 80 15.05 3.79 4.00
CA THR A 80 14.23 2.63 3.68
C THR A 80 12.79 2.88 4.13
N PHE A 81 11.83 2.16 3.55
CA PHE A 81 10.44 2.33 3.94
C PHE A 81 9.63 1.04 3.81
N SER A 82 8.54 0.98 4.55
CA SER A 82 7.49 -0.05 4.43
C SER A 82 6.13 0.61 4.22
N LEU A 83 5.21 -0.10 3.55
CA LEU A 83 3.88 0.39 3.22
C LEU A 83 2.80 -0.51 3.81
N GLY A 84 1.66 0.09 4.16
CA GLY A 84 0.43 -0.60 4.52
C GLY A 84 -0.79 0.14 3.99
N PHE A 85 -1.84 -0.57 3.59
CA PHE A 85 -3.07 0.06 3.09
C PHE A 85 -4.29 -0.64 3.67
N GLY A 86 -5.21 0.13 4.25
CA GLY A 86 -6.45 -0.46 4.77
C GLY A 86 -7.53 0.55 5.07
N TYR A 87 -8.66 0.04 5.56
CA TYR A 87 -9.82 0.84 5.94
C TYR A 87 -9.84 1.10 7.44
N HIS A 88 -9.82 2.38 7.82
CA HIS A 88 -9.90 2.79 9.22
C HIS A 88 -11.35 3.13 9.57
N ALA A 89 -12.07 2.16 10.13
CA ALA A 89 -13.50 2.29 10.43
C ALA A 89 -13.88 3.51 11.28
N PRO A 90 -13.13 3.91 12.34
CA PRO A 90 -13.48 5.07 13.14
C PRO A 90 -13.49 6.40 12.38
N THR A 91 -12.65 6.53 11.34
CA THR A 91 -12.63 7.72 10.48
C THR A 91 -13.28 7.49 9.12
N ILE A 92 -13.94 6.34 8.94
CA ILE A 92 -14.67 5.92 7.73
C ILE A 92 -13.84 6.22 6.47
N GLY A 93 -12.58 5.80 6.46
CA GLY A 93 -11.65 6.22 5.42
C GLY A 93 -10.57 5.19 5.12
N TYR A 94 -10.23 5.07 3.84
CA TYR A 94 -9.05 4.32 3.41
C TYR A 94 -7.79 5.12 3.70
N LYS A 95 -6.77 4.43 4.20
CA LYS A 95 -5.48 5.01 4.55
C LYS A 95 -4.35 4.22 3.92
N LEU A 96 -3.41 4.94 3.32
CA LEU A 96 -2.11 4.41 2.93
C LEU A 96 -1.09 4.95 3.93
N VAL A 97 -0.36 4.04 4.57
CA VAL A 97 0.64 4.35 5.59
C VAL A 97 2.02 4.03 5.03
N LYS A 98 2.97 4.95 5.22
CA LYS A 98 4.37 4.81 4.84
C LYS A 98 5.23 5.02 6.08
N PHE A 99 5.95 3.98 6.48
CA PHE A 99 6.94 4.02 7.55
C PHE A 99 8.29 4.33 6.94
N VAL A 100 8.94 5.40 7.39
CA VAL A 100 10.23 5.86 6.88
C VAL A 100 11.31 5.72 7.94
N TYR A 101 12.40 5.05 7.58
CA TYR A 101 13.56 4.80 8.43
C TYR A 101 14.78 5.50 7.84
N PHE A 102 15.24 6.55 8.52
CA PHE A 102 16.50 7.23 8.23
C PHE A 102 17.58 6.57 9.08
N ASP A 103 18.62 6.00 8.46
CA ASP A 103 19.76 5.36 9.15
C ASP A 103 19.37 4.40 10.29
N ASP A 104 18.30 3.62 10.08
CA ASP A 104 17.74 2.69 11.07
C ASP A 104 17.30 3.31 12.42
N ILE A 105 17.04 4.63 12.43
CA ILE A 105 16.53 5.36 13.61
C ILE A 105 15.11 4.90 13.96
N VAL A 106 14.89 4.68 15.27
CA VAL A 106 13.61 4.27 15.85
C VAL A 106 13.17 5.30 16.90
N PRO A 107 11.88 5.69 16.94
CA PRO A 107 10.78 5.22 16.08
C PRO A 107 10.83 5.82 14.66
N PRO A 108 10.25 5.13 13.65
CA PRO A 108 10.19 5.65 12.30
C PRO A 108 9.31 6.89 12.21
N VAL A 109 9.56 7.70 11.17
CA VAL A 109 8.61 8.75 10.76
C VAL A 109 7.49 8.08 9.97
N VAL A 110 6.24 8.35 10.35
CA VAL A 110 5.08 7.74 9.70
C VAL A 110 4.32 8.79 8.92
N GLU A 111 4.19 8.59 7.62
CA GLU A 111 3.29 9.37 6.77
C GLU A 111 2.00 8.60 6.52
N ILE A 112 0.86 9.25 6.71
CA ILE A 112 -0.46 8.67 6.52
C ILE A 112 -1.20 9.51 5.48
N TYR A 113 -1.51 8.89 4.34
CA TYR A 113 -2.45 9.42 3.37
C TYR A 113 -3.86 8.99 3.75
N THR A 114 -4.80 9.93 3.73
CA THR A 114 -6.23 9.63 3.93
C THR A 114 -7.00 9.91 2.65
N LEU A 115 -7.65 8.89 2.08
CA LEU A 115 -8.30 8.99 0.77
C LEU A 115 -9.42 10.03 0.73
N HIS A 116 -10.22 10.12 1.80
CA HIS A 116 -11.35 11.05 1.85
C HIS A 116 -10.91 12.52 1.84
N THR A 117 -9.80 12.83 2.51
CA THR A 117 -9.27 14.21 2.58
C THR A 117 -8.28 14.51 1.46
N GLY A 118 -7.72 13.48 0.82
CA GLY A 118 -6.76 13.61 -0.25
C GLY A 118 -5.39 14.14 0.19
N VAL A 119 -5.08 14.11 1.49
CA VAL A 119 -3.85 14.70 2.04
C VAL A 119 -3.00 13.68 2.80
N TRP A 120 -1.69 13.93 2.77
CA TRP A 120 -0.69 13.29 3.62
C TRP A 120 -0.50 14.09 4.90
N HIS A 121 -0.46 13.40 6.03
CA HIS A 121 -0.08 13.96 7.33
C HIS A 121 0.96 13.07 7.99
N PHE A 122 1.76 13.65 8.89
CA PHE A 122 2.85 12.96 9.57
C PHE A 122 2.52 12.76 11.05
N VAL A 123 2.97 11.64 11.59
CA VAL A 123 3.01 11.36 13.02
C VAL A 123 4.35 10.71 13.36
N ILE A 124 4.85 10.94 14.57
CA ILE A 124 5.97 10.17 15.10
C ILE A 124 5.43 8.78 15.44
N GLY A 125 6.08 7.73 14.94
CA GLY A 125 5.58 6.35 15.07
C GLY A 125 5.43 5.91 16.53
N PRO A 126 4.51 4.97 16.82
CA PRO A 126 4.43 4.32 18.12
C PRO A 126 5.70 3.51 18.42
N ASP A 127 5.88 3.14 19.69
CA ASP A 127 6.99 2.31 20.19
C ASP A 127 7.23 1.09 19.26
N PRO A 128 8.47 0.77 18.85
CA PRO A 128 8.85 -0.29 17.88
C PRO A 128 8.23 -1.68 18.05
N HIS A 129 7.62 -2.00 19.19
CA HIS A 129 7.03 -3.30 19.46
C HIS A 129 5.81 -3.67 18.59
N TYR A 130 5.32 -2.78 17.72
CA TYR A 130 4.11 -2.96 16.92
C TYR A 130 4.32 -3.12 15.40
N ILE A 131 5.56 -3.23 14.92
CA ILE A 131 5.84 -3.27 13.49
C ILE A 131 6.38 -4.64 13.08
N VAL A 132 5.50 -5.49 12.54
CA VAL A 132 5.89 -6.74 11.85
C VAL A 132 6.05 -6.45 10.36
N GLY A 133 7.14 -6.96 9.79
CA GLY A 133 7.65 -6.57 8.48
C GLY A 133 6.82 -6.94 7.25
N ASN A 134 7.19 -6.24 6.17
CA ASN A 134 6.99 -6.43 4.74
C ASN A 134 5.60 -6.58 4.12
N THR A 135 4.52 -6.95 4.82
CA THR A 135 3.17 -6.95 4.17
C THR A 135 1.98 -6.76 5.10
N SER A 136 2.14 -6.56 6.41
CA SER A 136 1.00 -6.18 7.23
C SER A 136 1.39 -5.51 8.54
N VAL A 137 0.69 -4.44 8.90
CA VAL A 137 0.88 -3.69 10.14
C VAL A 137 -0.35 -3.83 11.01
N PHE A 138 -0.15 -4.04 12.31
CA PHE A 138 -1.24 -4.17 13.27
C PHE A 138 -1.39 -2.85 14.05
N VAL A 139 -2.53 -2.17 13.91
CA VAL A 139 -2.83 -0.95 14.70
C VAL A 139 -4.25 -1.04 15.26
N ASN A 140 -4.37 -0.94 16.58
CA ASN A 140 -5.66 -0.92 17.31
C ASN A 140 -6.61 -2.09 16.98
N GLY A 141 -6.09 -3.31 16.87
CA GLY A 141 -6.91 -4.50 16.64
C GLY A 141 -7.27 -4.76 15.17
N ALA A 142 -6.81 -3.93 14.24
CA ALA A 142 -6.98 -4.13 12.81
C ALA A 142 -5.64 -4.51 12.15
N LEU A 143 -5.69 -5.53 11.29
CA LEU A 143 -4.61 -5.93 10.40
C LEU A 143 -4.71 -5.08 9.12
N HIS A 144 -3.66 -4.33 8.79
CA HIS A 144 -3.57 -3.41 7.64
C HIS A 144 -2.51 -3.88 6.65
#